data_AF-A0A1A9ZUU3-F1
#
_entry.id   AF-A0A1A9ZUU3-F1
#
_cell.length_a   1.000
_cell.length_b   1.000
_cell.length_c   1.000
_cell.angle_alpha   90.00
_cell.angle_beta   90.00
_cell.angle_gamma   90.00
#
_symmetry.space_group_name_H-M   'P 1'
#
loop_
_entity.id
_entity.type
_entity.pdbx_description
1 polymer ?
#
loop_
_entity_poly.entity_id
_entity_poly.type
_entity_poly.pdbx_seq_one_letter_code
_entity_poly.pdbx_strand_id
1 'polypeptide(L)'
;MLSQIHDIPPEYFCNGDNRPANCEPNCQCVHKVDIPLGAVVEVVLVDEVQQVNLSHPFHLHGTVFYVVGLGRSPDKTIKKINLKHTLELDRMGMLERDFTKPPYKDTVAVPNNGYVVLRFRADNPGYWLFHCHFLFHIVIGMNLVFQIGSQADLPPVPDKFPTCGDHKPPVTIYP
;
A
#
# COMPACT_ATOMS: atom_id res chain seq x y z
N MET A 1 6.76 -8.01 9.34
CA MET A 1 7.72 -7.19 10.11
C MET A 1 9.11 -7.48 9.57
N LEU A 2 9.82 -6.46 9.09
CA LEU A 2 11.21 -6.58 8.66
C LEU A 2 12.12 -6.64 9.89
N SER A 3 12.72 -7.80 10.17
CA SER A 3 13.63 -8.01 11.31
C SER A 3 15.08 -7.63 11.02
N GLN A 4 15.44 -7.47 9.74
CA GLN A 4 16.81 -7.30 9.28
C GLN A 4 16.94 -6.07 8.37
N ILE A 5 16.37 -4.93 8.77
CA ILE A 5 16.36 -3.73 7.93
C ILE A 5 17.77 -3.26 7.54
N HIS A 6 18.75 -3.47 8.41
CA HIS A 6 20.15 -3.09 8.17
C HIS A 6 20.85 -3.96 7.12
N ASP A 7 20.28 -5.14 6.79
CA ASP A 7 20.81 -6.03 5.75
C ASP A 7 20.30 -5.63 4.35
N ILE A 8 19.37 -4.67 4.27
CA ILE A 8 18.80 -4.17 3.01
C ILE A 8 19.46 -2.84 2.66
N PRO A 9 20.21 -2.74 1.56
CA PRO A 9 20.82 -1.49 1.17
C PRO A 9 19.77 -0.39 0.90
N PRO A 10 19.96 0.85 1.38
CA PRO A 10 18.97 1.91 1.26
C PRO A 10 18.50 2.22 -0.17
N GLU A 11 19.37 1.99 -1.16
CA GLU A 11 19.10 2.18 -2.59
C GLU A 11 18.02 1.25 -3.17
N TYR A 12 17.66 0.17 -2.47
CA TYR A 12 16.55 -0.69 -2.88
C TYR A 12 15.18 -0.07 -2.57
N PHE A 13 15.13 0.90 -1.67
CA PHE A 13 13.89 1.59 -1.33
C PHE A 13 13.66 2.80 -2.24
N CYS A 14 12.40 3.00 -2.59
CA CYS A 14 11.95 4.16 -3.35
C CYS A 14 10.59 4.66 -2.84
N ASN A 15 10.20 5.84 -3.27
CA ASN A 15 8.93 6.50 -3.00
C ASN A 15 8.58 7.46 -4.15
N GLY A 16 7.56 8.29 -3.95
CA GLY A 16 7.12 9.28 -4.94
C GLY A 16 8.23 10.23 -5.41
N ASP A 17 9.16 10.57 -4.52
CA ASP A 17 10.17 11.62 -4.67
C ASP A 17 11.58 11.08 -4.97
N ASN A 18 11.92 9.83 -4.60
CA ASN A 18 13.25 9.25 -4.75
C ASN A 18 13.27 7.99 -5.64
N ARG A 19 12.78 8.13 -6.87
CA ARG A 19 12.74 7.02 -7.84
C ARG A 19 14.15 6.65 -8.34
N PRO A 20 14.40 5.37 -8.71
CA PRO A 20 15.62 4.95 -9.39
C PRO A 20 15.94 5.80 -10.64
N ALA A 21 17.23 6.05 -10.92
CA ALA A 21 17.66 6.92 -12.01
C ALA A 21 17.25 6.41 -13.42
N ASN A 22 17.10 5.10 -13.58
CA ASN A 22 16.71 4.42 -14.82
C ASN A 22 15.22 4.03 -14.85
N CYS A 23 14.37 4.81 -14.17
CA CYS A 23 12.92 4.63 -14.12
C CYS A 23 12.26 5.04 -15.46
N GLU A 24 12.54 4.25 -16.50
CA GLU A 24 11.75 4.10 -17.74
C GLU A 24 10.40 3.42 -17.37
N PRO A 25 9.36 3.34 -18.23
CA PRO A 25 7.94 3.26 -17.79
C PRO A 25 7.58 2.15 -16.78
N ASN A 26 8.42 1.12 -16.64
CA ASN A 26 8.36 0.13 -15.59
C ASN A 26 9.51 0.33 -14.58
N CYS A 27 9.19 0.99 -13.46
CA CYS A 27 10.10 1.15 -12.33
C CYS A 27 10.05 -0.08 -11.43
N GLN A 28 11.21 -0.56 -10.95
CA GLN A 28 11.27 -1.65 -9.98
C GLN A 28 12.10 -1.22 -8.77
N CYS A 29 11.46 -1.24 -7.61
CA CYS A 29 12.07 -0.93 -6.31
C CYS A 29 11.08 -1.32 -5.21
N VAL A 30 11.57 -1.38 -3.96
CA VAL A 30 10.69 -1.55 -2.80
C VAL A 30 10.07 -0.20 -2.47
N HIS A 31 8.82 0.01 -2.92
CA HIS A 31 8.11 1.24 -2.61
C HIS A 31 7.78 1.31 -1.12
N LYS A 32 8.41 2.26 -0.41
CA LYS A 32 8.25 2.47 1.02
C LYS A 32 7.82 3.90 1.31
N VAL A 33 6.81 4.07 2.14
CA VAL A 33 6.33 5.37 2.63
C VAL A 33 6.57 5.46 4.13
N ASP A 34 7.35 6.46 4.53
CA ASP A 34 7.67 6.74 5.93
C ASP A 34 6.55 7.56 6.59
N ILE A 35 6.02 7.07 7.72
CA ILE A 35 4.90 7.65 8.43
C ILE A 35 5.29 7.88 9.90
N PRO A 36 5.16 9.10 10.43
CA PRO A 36 5.41 9.38 11.85
C PRO A 36 4.48 8.55 12.76
N LEU A 37 5.04 8.02 13.86
CA LEU A 37 4.26 7.30 14.87
C LEU A 37 3.18 8.22 15.46
N GLY A 38 1.96 7.70 15.57
CA GLY A 38 0.78 8.41 16.08
C GLY A 38 0.05 9.29 15.05
N ALA A 39 0.57 9.44 13.84
CA ALA A 39 -0.07 10.23 12.79
C ALA A 39 -1.47 9.69 12.42
N VAL A 40 -2.38 10.60 12.03
CA VAL A 40 -3.63 10.23 11.37
C VAL A 40 -3.37 10.28 9.87
N VAL A 41 -3.45 9.12 9.23
CA VAL A 41 -3.13 8.93 7.82
C VAL A 41 -4.43 8.85 7.03
N GLU A 42 -4.50 9.54 5.90
CA GLU A 42 -5.55 9.37 4.90
C GLU A 42 -4.93 8.86 3.60
N VAL A 43 -5.49 7.77 3.06
CA VAL A 43 -5.05 7.17 1.79
C VAL A 43 -6.20 7.28 0.80
N VAL A 44 -5.97 8.00 -0.30
CA VAL A 44 -6.87 8.03 -1.45
C VAL A 44 -6.31 7.07 -2.49
N LEU A 45 -7.00 5.95 -2.70
CA LEU A 45 -6.60 4.91 -3.63
C LEU A 45 -7.52 4.91 -4.85
N VAL A 46 -6.92 4.91 -6.04
CA VAL A 46 -7.62 5.07 -7.32
C VAL A 46 -7.39 3.85 -8.19
N ASP A 47 -8.46 3.29 -8.72
CA ASP A 47 -8.39 2.26 -9.75
C ASP A 47 -8.51 2.92 -11.13
N GLU A 48 -7.39 3.05 -11.83
CA GLU A 48 -7.35 3.62 -13.18
C GLU A 48 -7.70 2.62 -14.29
N VAL A 49 -7.98 1.35 -13.96
CA VAL A 49 -8.24 0.31 -14.96
C VAL A 49 -9.73 0.25 -15.30
N GLN A 50 -10.03 0.16 -16.60
CA GLN A 50 -11.39 0.00 -17.13
C GLN A 50 -11.64 -1.42 -17.63
N GLN A 51 -11.43 -2.40 -16.76
CA GLN A 51 -11.74 -3.79 -17.07
C GLN A 51 -13.01 -4.23 -16.33
N VAL A 52 -14.03 -4.60 -17.10
CA VAL A 52 -15.29 -5.10 -16.55
C VAL A 52 -15.00 -6.32 -15.65
N ASN A 53 -15.64 -6.38 -14.48
CA ASN A 53 -15.47 -7.41 -13.46
C ASN A 53 -14.06 -7.51 -12.84
N LEU A 54 -13.20 -6.49 -13.01
CA LEU A 54 -11.94 -6.37 -12.28
C LEU A 54 -12.10 -5.37 -11.13
N SER A 55 -11.87 -5.83 -9.91
CA SER A 55 -11.73 -4.98 -8.73
C SER A 55 -10.40 -5.26 -8.06
N HIS A 56 -9.83 -4.30 -7.36
CA HIS A 56 -8.59 -4.49 -6.64
C HIS A 56 -8.87 -4.51 -5.13
N PRO A 57 -8.94 -5.68 -4.46
CA PRO A 57 -9.06 -5.73 -3.01
C PRO A 57 -7.73 -5.31 -2.39
N PHE A 58 -7.68 -4.20 -1.67
CA PHE A 58 -6.47 -3.77 -0.98
C PHE A 58 -6.54 -4.12 0.49
N HIS A 59 -5.47 -4.76 0.97
CA HIS A 59 -5.29 -5.20 2.34
C HIS A 59 -4.11 -4.46 2.99
N LEU A 60 -4.27 -4.07 4.25
CA LEU A 60 -3.24 -3.46 5.08
C LEU A 60 -2.87 -4.37 6.24
N HIS A 61 -1.58 -4.65 6.39
CA HIS A 61 -1.06 -5.39 7.54
C HIS A 61 -0.90 -4.47 8.76
N GLY A 62 -0.86 -5.05 9.96
CA GLY A 62 -0.48 -4.37 11.21
C GLY A 62 -1.53 -3.43 11.80
N THR A 63 -2.43 -2.91 10.99
CA THR A 63 -3.53 -2.08 11.44
C THR A 63 -4.77 -2.29 10.57
N VAL A 64 -5.86 -1.67 11.00
CA VAL A 64 -7.18 -1.68 10.39
C VAL A 64 -7.54 -0.23 10.12
N PHE A 65 -8.36 0.01 9.11
CA PHE A 65 -8.71 1.35 8.64
C PHE A 65 -10.21 1.55 8.59
N TYR A 66 -10.60 2.82 8.68
CA TYR A 66 -11.94 3.28 8.39
C TYR A 66 -12.06 3.57 6.89
N VAL A 67 -13.08 3.01 6.25
CA VAL A 67 -13.47 3.38 4.89
C VAL A 67 -14.39 4.59 4.98
N VAL A 68 -13.85 5.79 4.77
CA VAL A 68 -14.60 7.05 4.93
C VAL A 68 -15.21 7.53 3.62
N GLY A 69 -14.72 7.08 2.47
CA GLY A 69 -15.28 7.43 1.18
C GLY A 69 -15.08 6.31 0.17
N LEU A 70 -16.03 6.12 -0.73
CA LEU A 70 -15.95 5.15 -1.81
C LEU A 70 -16.85 5.61 -2.95
N GLY A 71 -16.33 5.66 -4.17
CA GLY A 71 -17.11 6.20 -5.27
C GLY A 71 -16.47 6.07 -6.63
N ARG A 72 -17.10 6.73 -7.59
CA ARG A 72 -16.62 6.92 -8.98
C ARG A 72 -16.68 8.41 -9.31
N SER A 73 -16.20 8.79 -10.49
CA SER A 73 -16.36 10.16 -10.97
C SER A 73 -17.84 10.58 -10.93
N PRO A 74 -18.17 11.73 -10.31
CA PRO A 74 -19.54 12.27 -10.34
C PRO A 74 -19.91 12.77 -11.74
N ASP A 75 -18.91 13.17 -12.53
CA ASP A 75 -19.09 13.48 -13.95
C ASP A 75 -19.17 12.17 -14.76
N LYS A 76 -20.38 11.90 -15.29
CA LYS A 76 -20.71 10.71 -16.10
C LYS A 76 -20.07 10.73 -17.49
N THR A 77 -19.54 11.87 -17.95
CA THR A 77 -18.82 11.96 -19.22
C THR A 77 -17.40 11.40 -19.11
N ILE A 78 -16.85 11.38 -17.89
CA ILE A 78 -15.54 10.79 -17.60
C ILE A 78 -15.65 9.29 -17.66
N LYS A 79 -15.20 8.73 -18.78
CA LYS A 79 -15.14 7.29 -18.96
C LYS A 79 -14.08 6.68 -18.05
N LYS A 80 -12.87 7.26 -18.02
CA LYS A 80 -11.71 6.74 -17.29
C LYS A 80 -11.26 7.70 -16.19
N ILE A 81 -11.30 7.27 -14.94
CA ILE A 81 -10.65 8.00 -13.84
C ILE A 81 -9.15 7.78 -13.89
N ASN A 82 -8.40 8.78 -13.48
CA ASN A 82 -6.95 8.69 -13.28
C ASN A 82 -6.56 9.50 -12.04
N LEU A 83 -5.29 9.41 -11.65
CA LEU A 83 -4.75 10.16 -10.53
C LEU A 83 -5.02 11.67 -10.64
N LYS A 84 -4.79 12.27 -11.81
CA LYS A 84 -4.99 13.72 -12.02
C LYS A 84 -6.43 14.15 -11.75
N HIS A 85 -7.41 13.46 -12.35
CA HIS A 85 -8.83 13.73 -12.14
C HIS A 85 -9.23 13.56 -10.68
N THR A 86 -8.72 12.52 -10.02
CA THR A 86 -9.02 12.27 -8.61
C THR A 86 -8.47 13.38 -7.70
N LEU A 87 -7.25 13.87 -7.96
CA LEU A 87 -6.68 14.99 -7.23
C LEU A 87 -7.48 16.28 -7.42
N GLU A 88 -8.02 16.51 -8.62
CA GLU A 88 -8.91 17.64 -8.90
C GLU A 88 -10.24 17.51 -8.14
N LEU A 89 -10.87 16.34 -8.17
CA LEU A 89 -12.07 16.06 -7.38
C LEU A 89 -11.82 16.29 -5.88
N ASP A 90 -10.68 15.85 -5.36
CA ASP A 90 -10.34 16.03 -3.96
C ASP A 90 -10.20 17.50 -3.58
N ARG A 91 -9.47 18.26 -4.41
CA ARG A 91 -9.29 19.71 -4.23
C ARG A 91 -10.61 20.47 -4.24
N MET A 92 -11.57 20.02 -5.04
CA MET A 92 -12.91 20.60 -5.12
C MET A 92 -13.85 20.13 -4.00
N GLY A 93 -13.41 19.22 -3.12
CA GLY A 93 -14.24 18.63 -2.07
C GLY A 93 -15.29 17.65 -2.59
N MET A 94 -15.08 17.09 -3.79
CA MET A 94 -16.00 16.17 -4.47
C MET A 94 -15.71 14.69 -4.21
N LEU A 95 -14.62 14.37 -3.50
CA LEU A 95 -14.44 13.05 -2.89
C LEU A 95 -15.18 13.03 -1.55
N GLU A 96 -16.44 12.58 -1.57
CA GLU A 96 -17.29 12.54 -0.39
C GLU A 96 -16.67 11.68 0.71
N ARG A 97 -16.75 12.19 1.95
CA ARG A 97 -16.24 11.53 3.16
C ARG A 97 -17.34 11.50 4.23
N ASP A 98 -17.75 10.32 4.65
CA ASP A 98 -18.65 10.09 5.78
C ASP A 98 -17.84 9.68 7.02
N PHE A 99 -17.86 10.54 8.03
CA PHE A 99 -17.19 10.32 9.31
C PHE A 99 -18.14 9.87 10.43
N THR A 100 -19.43 9.70 10.15
CA THR A 100 -20.42 9.41 11.19
C THR A 100 -20.29 8.00 11.73
N LYS A 101 -20.27 6.99 10.84
CA LYS A 101 -20.11 5.56 11.16
C LYS A 101 -19.40 4.80 10.03
N PRO A 102 -18.17 5.19 9.65
CA PRO A 102 -17.44 4.51 8.59
C PRO A 102 -17.14 3.05 8.97
N PRO A 103 -17.26 2.09 8.04
CA PRO A 103 -16.88 0.70 8.29
C PRO A 103 -15.40 0.58 8.66
N TYR A 104 -15.12 -0.27 9.65
CA TYR A 104 -13.77 -0.59 10.11
C TYR A 104 -13.32 -1.94 9.53
N LYS A 105 -12.26 -1.93 8.71
CA LYS A 105 -11.85 -3.07 7.86
C LYS A 105 -10.33 -3.14 7.74
N ASP A 106 -9.81 -4.33 7.45
CA ASP A 106 -8.41 -4.53 7.02
C ASP A 106 -8.28 -4.62 5.48
N THR A 107 -9.40 -4.85 4.78
CA THR A 107 -9.45 -5.11 3.35
C THR A 107 -10.67 -4.45 2.72
N VAL A 108 -10.48 -3.81 1.56
CA VAL A 108 -11.58 -3.18 0.80
C VAL A 108 -11.38 -3.36 -0.70
N ALA A 109 -12.45 -3.72 -1.40
CA ALA A 109 -12.46 -3.74 -2.86
C ALA A 109 -12.53 -2.31 -3.39
N VAL A 110 -11.47 -1.85 -4.06
CA VAL A 110 -11.51 -0.59 -4.79
C VAL A 110 -12.48 -0.75 -5.96
N PRO A 111 -13.49 0.14 -6.10
CA PRO A 111 -14.42 0.06 -7.21
C PRO A 111 -13.68 0.19 -8.54
N ASN A 112 -14.03 -0.66 -9.50
CA ASN A 112 -13.56 -0.52 -10.87
C ASN A 112 -13.79 0.90 -11.38
N ASN A 113 -12.74 1.52 -11.95
CA ASN A 113 -12.77 2.89 -12.44
C ASN A 113 -13.33 3.88 -11.40
N GLY A 114 -12.80 3.78 -10.18
CA GLY A 114 -13.27 4.53 -9.02
C GLY A 114 -12.17 4.76 -7.99
N TYR A 115 -12.59 5.16 -6.80
CA TYR A 115 -11.70 5.48 -5.70
C TYR A 115 -12.24 4.96 -4.37
N VAL A 116 -11.34 4.85 -3.40
CA VAL A 116 -11.65 4.66 -1.98
C VAL A 116 -10.78 5.60 -1.15
N VAL A 117 -11.36 6.16 -0.08
CA VAL A 117 -10.68 7.00 0.91
C VAL A 117 -10.64 6.24 2.22
N LEU A 118 -9.43 5.95 2.69
CA LEU A 118 -9.16 5.20 3.91
C LEU A 118 -8.55 6.12 4.96
N ARG A 119 -8.89 5.93 6.23
CA ARG A 119 -8.20 6.60 7.35
C ARG A 119 -7.80 5.61 8.43
N PHE A 120 -6.59 5.74 8.93
CA PHE A 120 -6.12 4.97 10.07
C PHE A 120 -5.20 5.81 10.95
N ARG A 121 -5.05 5.40 12.21
CA ARG A 121 -4.03 5.94 13.10
C ARG A 121 -2.79 5.06 13.00
N ALA A 122 -1.64 5.66 12.77
CA ALA A 122 -0.37 4.98 12.65
C ALA A 122 0.24 4.74 14.04
N ASP A 123 -0.43 3.98 14.91
CA ASP A 123 -0.04 3.73 16.31
C ASP A 123 0.65 2.37 16.54
N ASN A 124 0.82 1.57 15.49
CA ASN A 124 1.56 0.31 15.54
C ASN A 124 2.89 0.44 14.77
N PRO A 125 4.03 0.69 15.44
CA PRO A 125 5.32 0.87 14.78
C PRO A 125 5.76 -0.41 14.05
N GLY A 126 6.30 -0.25 12.85
CA GLY A 126 6.77 -1.38 12.05
C GLY A 126 6.73 -1.14 10.55
N TYR A 127 7.05 -2.20 9.81
CA TYR A 127 7.00 -2.25 8.35
C TYR A 127 5.80 -3.09 7.91
N TRP A 128 4.78 -2.42 7.37
CA TRP A 128 3.48 -3.01 7.07
C TRP A 128 3.20 -3.01 5.58
N LEU A 129 2.95 -4.19 5.04
CA LEU A 129 2.63 -4.36 3.64
C LEU A 129 1.21 -3.86 3.37
N PHE A 130 1.07 -3.01 2.36
CA PHE A 130 -0.20 -2.56 1.81
C PHE A 130 -0.28 -2.99 0.36
N HIS A 131 -1.18 -3.90 0.03
CA HIS A 131 -1.13 -4.59 -1.25
C HIS A 131 -2.49 -5.02 -1.77
N CYS A 132 -2.55 -5.22 -3.09
CA CYS A 132 -3.68 -5.94 -3.67
C CYS A 132 -3.67 -7.41 -3.18
N HIS A 133 -4.81 -7.89 -2.73
CA HIS A 133 -5.02 -9.23 -2.20
C HIS A 133 -5.36 -10.26 -3.29
N PHE A 134 -5.09 -9.92 -4.56
CA PHE A 134 -4.97 -10.89 -5.64
C PHE A 134 -3.51 -11.30 -5.82
N LEU A 135 -3.25 -12.60 -5.71
CA LEU A 135 -1.89 -13.16 -5.70
C LEU A 135 -1.09 -12.76 -6.95
N PHE A 136 -1.71 -12.73 -8.12
CA PHE A 136 -1.04 -12.29 -9.33
C PHE A 136 -0.61 -10.82 -9.24
N HIS A 137 -1.49 -9.93 -8.74
CA HIS A 137 -1.23 -8.49 -8.65
C HIS A 137 -0.14 -8.14 -7.64
N ILE A 138 -0.12 -8.80 -6.46
CA ILE A 138 0.98 -8.59 -5.51
C ILE A 138 2.33 -9.02 -6.13
N VAL A 139 2.39 -10.15 -6.86
CA VAL A 139 3.62 -10.65 -7.49
C VAL A 139 4.15 -9.71 -8.57
N ILE A 140 3.28 -9.09 -9.36
CA ILE A 140 3.68 -8.12 -10.40
C ILE A 140 3.92 -6.70 -9.87
N GLY A 141 3.89 -6.50 -8.54
CA GLY A 141 4.30 -5.24 -7.92
C GLY A 141 3.18 -4.30 -7.46
N MET A 142 1.92 -4.77 -7.39
CA MET A 142 0.80 -3.96 -6.87
C MET A 142 0.79 -3.93 -5.33
N ASN A 143 1.87 -3.42 -4.75
CA ASN A 143 2.13 -3.36 -3.32
C ASN A 143 3.05 -2.18 -2.95
N LEU A 144 3.01 -1.78 -1.69
CA LEU A 144 3.98 -0.88 -1.06
C LEU A 144 4.11 -1.23 0.42
N VAL A 145 5.10 -0.64 1.10
CA VAL A 145 5.33 -0.79 2.53
C VAL A 145 5.11 0.55 3.23
N PHE A 146 4.27 0.57 4.25
CA PHE A 146 4.23 1.67 5.22
C PHE A 146 5.24 1.40 6.34
N GLN A 147 6.23 2.27 6.49
CA GLN A 147 7.09 2.28 7.67
C GLN A 147 6.47 3.24 8.69
N ILE A 148 5.89 2.71 9.77
CA ILE A 148 5.35 3.50 10.87
C ILE A 148 6.41 3.62 11.96
N GLY A 149 6.78 4.85 12.30
CA GLY A 149 7.82 5.14 13.29
C GLY A 149 9.24 4.85 12.79
N SER A 150 10.15 4.77 13.74
CA SER A 150 11.59 4.53 13.55
C SER A 150 12.01 3.18 14.09
N GLN A 151 13.22 2.73 13.77
CA GLN A 151 13.76 1.46 14.28
C GLN A 151 13.79 1.39 15.82
N ALA A 152 13.91 2.54 16.50
CA ALA A 152 13.91 2.61 17.96
C ALA A 152 12.52 2.35 18.58
N ASP A 153 11.45 2.46 17.79
CA ASP A 153 10.08 2.22 18.24
C ASP A 153 9.67 0.73 18.13
N LEU A 154 10.47 -0.09 17.43
CA LEU A 154 10.19 -1.52 17.27
C LEU A 154 10.69 -2.33 18.49
N PRO A 155 9.99 -3.43 18.84
CA PRO A 155 10.54 -4.40 19.79
C PRO A 155 11.83 -5.04 19.23
N PRO A 156 12.71 -5.57 20.09
CA PRO A 156 13.87 -6.33 19.62
C PRO A 156 13.42 -7.54 18.81
N VAL A 157 14.23 -7.92 17.84
CA VAL A 157 14.03 -9.15 17.07
C VAL A 157 14.09 -10.34 18.03
N PRO A 158 13.12 -11.28 18.01
CA PRO A 158 13.17 -12.45 18.87
C PRO A 158 14.45 -13.28 18.71
N ASP A 159 14.89 -13.91 19.79
CA ASP A 159 16.03 -14.83 19.74
C ASP A 159 15.80 -15.94 18.72
N LYS A 160 16.82 -16.23 17.90
CA LYS A 160 16.77 -17.26 16.84
C LYS A 160 15.71 -17.00 15.76
N PHE A 161 15.26 -15.76 15.60
CA PHE A 161 14.44 -15.40 14.45
C PHE A 161 15.22 -15.70 13.15
N PRO A 162 14.62 -16.38 12.16
CA PRO A 162 15.33 -16.74 10.94
C PRO A 162 15.91 -15.52 10.23
N THR A 163 17.16 -15.63 9.80
CA THR A 163 17.85 -14.66 8.98
C THR A 163 17.75 -15.02 7.50
N CYS A 164 17.93 -14.02 6.63
CA CYS A 164 18.06 -14.25 5.19
C CYS A 164 19.12 -15.32 4.89
N GLY A 165 18.70 -16.43 4.27
CA GLY A 165 19.58 -17.56 3.94
C GLY A 165 19.51 -18.75 4.92
N ASP A 166 18.78 -18.64 6.03
CA ASP A 166 18.56 -19.78 6.96
C ASP A 166 17.73 -20.90 6.33
N HIS A 167 16.78 -20.56 5.43
CA HIS A 167 16.02 -21.57 4.68
C HIS A 167 16.79 -22.02 3.44
N LYS A 168 17.48 -23.16 3.55
CA LYS A 168 18.09 -23.88 2.41
C LYS A 168 17.21 -25.09 2.07
N PRO A 169 16.28 -25.00 1.11
CA PRO A 169 15.52 -26.17 0.71
C PRO A 169 16.47 -27.26 0.21
N PRO A 170 16.15 -28.56 0.42
CA PRO A 170 16.98 -29.64 -0.11
C PRO A 170 17.08 -29.50 -1.63
N VAL A 171 18.30 -29.29 -2.14
CA VAL A 171 18.55 -29.33 -3.58
C VAL A 171 18.53 -30.79 -3.98
N THR A 172 17.38 -31.27 -4.45
CA THR A 172 17.29 -32.60 -5.02
C THR A 172 17.83 -32.52 -6.44
N ILE A 173 19.11 -32.88 -6.63
CA ILE A 173 19.69 -33.00 -7.97
C ILE A 173 19.16 -34.32 -8.52
N TYR A 174 18.21 -34.25 -9.46
CA TYR A 174 17.82 -35.43 -10.23
C TYR A 174 18.96 -35.78 -11.20
N PRO A 175 19.45 -37.03 -11.20
CA PRO A 175 20.50 -37.49 -12.11
C PRO A 175 20.06 -37.55 -13.57
#